data_AF-A0A524DVB7-F1
#
_entry.id   AF-A0A524DVB7-F1
#
_cell.length_a   1.000
_cell.length_b   1.000
_cell.length_c   1.000
_cell.angle_alpha   90.00
_cell.angle_beta   90.00
_cell.angle_gamma   90.00
#
_symmetry.space_group_name_H-M   'P 1'
#
loop_
_entity.id
_entity.type
_entity.pdbx_description
1 polymer ?
#
loop_
_entity_poly.entity_id
_entity_poly.type
_entity_poly.pdbx_seq_one_letter_code
_entity_poly.pdbx_strand_id
1 'polypeptide(L)'
;MDQNYEVDDLISPMIPINDAHLVLGLEPLETLRNLRFISEQTVVIINTHCLFPRNVIIGSEKGKEYPSIGKIIDILDQIARRTISMDFNKLSEVEFKDSLYANTIILGVGAREYQDIFDKKLMIQFLSEFFGESDKNIEAFKLGYRLVNP
;
A
#
# COMPACT_ATOMS: atom_id res chain seq x y z
N MET A 1 31.00 -12.55 -13.88
CA MET A 1 29.66 -12.04 -14.23
C MET A 1 29.55 -12.21 -15.73
N ASP A 2 28.60 -13.02 -16.17
CA ASP A 2 28.35 -13.26 -17.60
C ASP A 2 27.82 -11.96 -18.23
N GLN A 3 28.49 -11.49 -19.29
CA GLN A 3 28.29 -10.15 -19.87
C GLN A 3 27.17 -10.09 -20.93
N ASN A 4 26.22 -11.03 -20.92
CA ASN A 4 25.30 -11.26 -22.05
C ASN A 4 23.80 -11.13 -21.70
N TYR A 5 23.42 -10.32 -20.71
CA TYR A 5 22.01 -10.05 -20.46
C TYR A 5 21.63 -8.66 -20.97
N GLU A 6 20.65 -8.60 -21.88
CA GLU A 6 19.98 -7.35 -22.24
C GLU A 6 19.03 -6.93 -21.10
N VAL A 7 18.68 -5.64 -21.00
CA VAL A 7 17.81 -5.12 -19.92
C VAL A 7 16.45 -5.83 -19.89
N ASP A 8 15.95 -6.27 -21.05
CA ASP A 8 14.70 -7.01 -21.17
C ASP A 8 14.81 -8.46 -20.64
N ASP A 9 16.01 -9.03 -20.58
CA ASP A 9 16.26 -10.36 -19.99
C ASP A 9 16.33 -10.32 -18.45
N LEU A 10 16.37 -9.13 -17.86
CA LEU A 10 16.40 -8.89 -16.41
C LEU A 10 15.01 -8.71 -15.78
N ILE A 11 13.93 -8.96 -16.53
CA ILE A 11 12.57 -8.90 -15.99
C ILE A 11 12.23 -10.25 -15.33
N SER A 12 12.51 -10.35 -14.03
CA SER A 12 11.98 -11.44 -13.22
C SER A 12 10.45 -11.27 -13.06
N PRO A 13 9.62 -12.28 -13.36
CA PRO A 13 8.17 -12.21 -13.15
C PRO A 13 7.79 -12.16 -11.66
N MET A 14 8.75 -12.44 -10.76
CA MET A 14 8.56 -12.33 -9.31
C MET A 14 9.51 -11.29 -8.71
N ILE A 15 8.98 -10.50 -7.78
CA ILE A 15 9.76 -9.56 -6.98
C ILE A 15 10.78 -10.38 -6.15
N PRO A 16 12.09 -10.12 -6.27
CA PRO A 16 13.08 -10.79 -5.43
C PRO A 16 12.90 -10.49 -3.94
N ILE A 17 13.38 -11.40 -3.10
CA ILE A 17 13.42 -11.20 -1.63
C ILE A 17 14.22 -9.91 -1.34
N ASN A 18 13.70 -9.08 -0.43
CA ASN A 18 14.24 -7.80 -0.01
C ASN A 18 14.36 -6.72 -1.11
N ASP A 19 13.69 -6.87 -2.25
CA ASP A 19 13.90 -6.00 -3.41
C ASP A 19 12.71 -5.11 -3.78
N ALA A 20 11.63 -5.13 -2.98
CA ALA A 20 10.51 -4.23 -3.23
C ALA A 20 10.92 -2.77 -2.98
N HIS A 21 10.64 -1.88 -3.92
CA HIS A 21 10.82 -0.45 -3.73
C HIS A 21 9.59 0.18 -3.06
N LEU A 22 8.38 -0.28 -3.42
CA LEU A 22 7.12 0.20 -2.89
C LEU A 22 6.23 -0.98 -2.50
N VAL A 23 5.67 -0.95 -1.29
CA VAL A 23 4.64 -1.88 -0.84
C VAL A 23 3.36 -1.10 -0.51
N LEU A 24 2.26 -1.49 -1.13
CA LEU A 24 0.91 -1.01 -0.82
C LEU A 24 0.21 -2.04 0.07
N GLY A 25 0.37 -1.89 1.38
CA GLY A 25 -0.20 -2.77 2.39
C GLY A 25 -1.67 -2.49 2.62
N LEU A 26 -2.55 -3.16 1.87
CA LEU A 26 -4.00 -2.92 1.95
C LEU A 26 -4.64 -3.50 3.23
N GLU A 27 -3.97 -4.44 3.89
CA GLU A 27 -4.36 -5.03 5.18
C GLU A 27 -3.09 -5.33 6.02
N PRO A 28 -3.11 -5.11 7.35
CA PRO A 28 -1.90 -5.22 8.17
C PRO A 28 -1.29 -6.63 8.27
N LEU A 29 -2.09 -7.68 8.46
CA LEU A 29 -1.57 -9.05 8.55
C LEU A 29 -1.00 -9.53 7.22
N GLU A 30 -1.61 -9.16 6.10
CA GLU A 30 -1.12 -9.52 4.77
C GLU A 30 0.20 -8.82 4.48
N THR A 31 0.35 -7.57 4.92
CA THR A 31 1.63 -6.86 4.86
C THR A 31 2.69 -7.61 5.68
N LEU A 32 2.34 -8.05 6.90
CA LEU A 32 3.24 -8.81 7.76
C LEU A 32 3.62 -10.20 7.18
N ARG A 33 2.71 -10.87 6.47
CA ARG A 33 3.02 -12.15 5.80
C ARG A 33 4.02 -12.01 4.66
N ASN A 34 4.15 -10.80 4.12
CA ASN A 34 5.00 -10.49 2.97
C ASN A 34 6.25 -9.68 3.33
N LEU A 35 6.65 -9.63 4.61
CA LEU A 35 7.88 -8.95 5.08
C LEU A 35 9.14 -9.34 4.30
N ARG A 36 9.21 -10.56 3.76
CA ARG A 36 10.36 -11.05 2.97
C ARG A 36 10.71 -10.22 1.75
N PHE A 37 9.82 -9.34 1.28
CA PHE A 37 10.09 -8.47 0.13
C PHE A 37 10.54 -7.07 0.56
N ILE A 38 10.46 -6.75 1.85
CA ILE A 38 10.70 -5.41 2.41
C ILE A 38 12.14 -5.31 2.91
N SER A 39 12.80 -4.20 2.63
CA SER A 39 14.15 -3.87 3.08
C SER A 39 14.33 -2.36 3.27
N GLU A 40 15.54 -1.94 3.63
CA GLU A 40 15.90 -0.54 3.90
C GLU A 40 15.73 0.38 2.66
N GLN A 41 15.46 -0.17 1.47
CA GLN A 41 15.11 0.60 0.27
C GLN A 41 13.59 0.82 0.12
N THR A 42 12.78 0.00 0.77
CA THR A 42 11.33 -0.06 0.59
C THR A 42 10.60 1.08 1.29
N VAL A 43 9.63 1.69 0.59
CA VAL A 43 8.58 2.51 1.21
C VAL A 43 7.35 1.64 1.39
N VAL A 44 6.82 1.59 2.61
CA VAL A 44 5.61 0.84 2.94
C VAL A 44 4.48 1.81 3.22
N ILE A 45 3.41 1.76 2.42
CA ILE A 45 2.16 2.49 2.69
C ILE A 45 1.18 1.46 3.22
N ILE A 46 0.88 1.50 4.51
CA ILE A 46 0.07 0.49 5.19
C ILE A 46 -1.26 1.07 5.67
N ASN A 47 -2.34 0.38 5.32
CA ASN A 47 -3.66 0.61 5.85
C ASN A 47 -3.79 -0.05 7.21
N THR A 48 -4.09 0.73 8.25
CA THR A 48 -4.21 0.22 9.62
C THR A 48 -5.58 -0.39 9.93
N HIS A 49 -6.49 -0.40 8.97
CA HIS A 49 -7.82 -0.98 9.14
C HIS A 49 -7.74 -2.51 9.32
N CYS A 50 -8.11 -3.00 10.51
CA CYS A 50 -8.12 -4.42 10.81
C CYS A 50 -9.38 -5.12 10.29
N LEU A 51 -9.20 -6.19 9.51
CA LEU A 51 -10.26 -7.17 9.28
C LEU A 51 -10.10 -8.32 10.27
N PHE A 52 -10.80 -8.26 11.40
CA PHE A 52 -10.77 -9.35 12.37
C PHE A 52 -11.40 -10.62 11.75
N PRO A 53 -10.68 -11.76 11.71
CA PRO A 53 -11.29 -13.02 11.33
C PRO A 53 -12.47 -13.31 12.26
N ARG A 54 -13.60 -13.77 11.71
CA ARG A 54 -14.80 -14.13 12.50
C ARG A 54 -14.46 -15.04 13.69
N ASN A 55 -13.46 -15.91 13.56
CA ASN A 55 -13.03 -16.84 14.61
C ASN A 55 -12.38 -16.16 15.83
N VAL A 56 -11.72 -15.00 15.64
CA VAL A 56 -11.18 -14.18 16.74
C VAL A 56 -12.32 -13.47 17.48
N ILE A 57 -13.32 -13.00 16.74
CA ILE A 57 -14.53 -12.37 17.28
C ILE A 57 -15.36 -13.38 18.11
N ILE A 58 -15.37 -14.65 17.70
CA ILE A 58 -16.13 -15.74 18.36
C ILE A 58 -15.33 -16.38 19.52
N GLY A 59 -14.08 -15.97 19.77
CA GLY A 59 -13.25 -16.49 20.86
C GLY A 59 -12.87 -17.98 20.72
N SER A 60 -13.00 -18.54 19.51
CA SER A 60 -12.83 -19.97 19.26
C SER A 60 -11.37 -20.39 19.04
N GLU A 61 -10.46 -19.44 18.81
CA GLU A 61 -9.02 -19.70 18.71
C GLU A 61 -8.31 -19.27 20.00
N LYS A 62 -8.32 -20.16 21.00
CA LYS A 62 -7.42 -20.05 22.16
C LYS A 62 -5.98 -20.03 21.66
N GLY A 63 -5.35 -18.84 21.66
CA GLY A 63 -3.91 -18.68 21.45
C GLY A 63 -3.44 -18.05 20.13
N LYS A 64 -4.33 -17.57 19.25
CA LYS A 64 -3.92 -16.75 18.10
C LYS A 64 -4.40 -15.32 18.27
N GLU A 65 -3.51 -14.46 18.75
CA GLU A 65 -3.77 -13.03 18.87
C GLU A 65 -3.35 -12.33 17.57
N TYR A 66 -4.25 -11.47 17.08
CA TYR A 66 -3.89 -10.50 16.05
C TYR A 66 -2.88 -9.53 16.68
N PRO A 67 -1.64 -9.42 16.17
CA PRO A 67 -0.65 -8.53 16.75
C PRO A 67 -1.16 -7.09 16.69
N SER A 68 -0.89 -6.30 17.73
CA SER A 68 -1.32 -4.91 17.74
C SER A 68 -0.79 -4.17 16.52
N ILE A 69 -1.59 -3.24 15.98
CA ILE A 69 -1.17 -2.40 14.85
C ILE A 69 0.14 -1.68 15.15
N GLY A 70 0.30 -1.17 16.39
CA GLY A 70 1.55 -0.56 16.83
C GLY A 70 2.75 -1.49 16.64
N LYS A 71 2.63 -2.77 17.07
CA LYS A 71 3.71 -3.75 16.89
C LYS A 71 4.02 -4.04 15.42
N ILE A 72 3.00 -4.05 14.54
CA ILE A 72 3.22 -4.22 13.10
C ILE A 72 3.98 -3.02 12.54
N ILE A 73 3.58 -1.80 12.90
CA ILE A 73 4.25 -0.56 12.47
C ILE A 73 5.70 -0.54 12.99
N ASP A 74 5.93 -0.86 14.26
CA ASP A 74 7.27 -0.90 14.86
C ASP A 74 8.20 -1.86 14.10
N ILE A 75 7.70 -3.01 13.66
CA ILE A 75 8.48 -3.96 12.84
C ILE A 75 8.81 -3.34 11.48
N LEU A 76 7.83 -2.72 10.83
CA LEU A 76 8.03 -2.09 9.52
C LEU A 76 9.02 -0.94 9.59
N ASP A 77 8.94 -0.09 10.62
CA ASP A 77 9.86 1.03 10.85
C ASP A 77 11.30 0.57 11.11
N GLN A 78 11.51 -0.65 11.60
CA GLN A 78 12.84 -1.22 11.80
C GLN A 78 13.48 -1.74 10.51
N ILE A 79 12.69 -2.10 9.49
CA ILE A 79 13.20 -2.79 8.29
C ILE A 79 13.02 -1.99 7.00
N ALA A 80 12.06 -1.07 6.95
CA ALA A 80 11.73 -0.30 5.77
C ALA A 80 12.45 1.06 5.78
N ARG A 81 12.66 1.64 4.59
CA ARG A 81 13.14 3.02 4.44
C ARG A 81 12.21 4.03 5.12
N ARG A 82 10.91 3.80 4.96
CA ARG A 82 9.83 4.67 5.42
C ARG A 82 8.53 3.88 5.52
N THR A 83 7.81 4.05 6.63
CA THR A 83 6.43 3.56 6.77
C THR A 83 5.46 4.74 6.81
N ILE A 84 4.41 4.67 5.99
CA ILE A 84 3.28 5.60 5.99
C ILE A 84 2.06 4.81 6.43
N SER A 85 1.66 4.97 7.68
CA SER A 85 0.55 4.24 8.29
C SER A 85 -0.66 5.14 8.52
N MET A 86 -1.83 4.75 8.03
CA MET A 86 -3.09 5.47 8.24
C MET A 86 -4.28 4.51 8.13
N ASP A 87 -5.39 4.81 8.79
CA ASP A 87 -6.66 4.13 8.52
C ASP A 87 -7.30 4.75 7.28
N PHE A 88 -6.93 4.23 6.10
CA PHE A 88 -7.41 4.75 4.82
C PHE A 88 -8.89 4.42 4.60
N ASN A 89 -9.41 3.35 5.22
CA ASN A 89 -10.84 3.06 5.22
C ASN A 89 -11.58 4.17 5.96
N LYS A 90 -11.10 4.58 7.14
CA LYS A 90 -11.71 5.65 7.90
C LYS A 90 -11.65 6.97 7.17
N LEU A 91 -10.51 7.30 6.56
CA LEU A 91 -10.38 8.50 5.73
C LEU A 91 -11.37 8.47 4.56
N SER A 92 -11.48 7.34 3.87
CA SER A 92 -12.43 7.16 2.77
C SER A 92 -13.88 7.33 3.21
N GLU A 93 -14.26 6.77 4.36
CA GLU A 93 -15.60 6.96 4.94
C GLU A 93 -15.92 8.42 5.24
N VAL A 94 -14.97 9.17 5.81
CA VAL A 94 -15.16 10.58 6.16
C VAL A 94 -15.34 11.44 4.90
N GLU A 95 -14.50 11.23 3.90
CA GLU A 95 -14.45 12.09 2.70
C GLU A 95 -15.50 11.71 1.65
N PHE A 96 -15.80 10.41 1.50
CA PHE A 96 -16.63 9.89 0.41
C PHE A 96 -17.92 9.21 0.85
N LYS A 97 -18.11 9.01 2.16
CA LYS A 97 -19.20 8.23 2.78
C LYS A 97 -19.21 6.76 2.36
N ASP A 98 -18.04 6.23 2.01
CA ASP A 98 -17.85 4.86 1.55
C ASP A 98 -16.38 4.46 1.76
N SER A 99 -16.12 3.24 2.23
CA SER A 99 -14.76 2.73 2.43
C SER A 99 -14.10 2.22 1.13
N LEU A 100 -14.87 2.08 0.05
CA LEU A 100 -14.43 1.57 -1.25
C LEU A 100 -13.20 2.31 -1.81
N TYR A 101 -13.08 3.61 -1.53
CA TYR A 101 -12.03 4.45 -2.12
C TYR A 101 -10.69 4.40 -1.39
N ALA A 102 -10.57 3.65 -0.29
CA ALA A 102 -9.34 3.53 0.50
C ALA A 102 -8.13 3.11 -0.35
N ASN A 103 -8.31 2.11 -1.22
CA ASN A 103 -7.23 1.62 -2.09
C ASN A 103 -6.77 2.69 -3.09
N THR A 104 -7.69 3.52 -3.57
CA THR A 104 -7.39 4.60 -4.51
C THR A 104 -6.69 5.77 -3.82
N ILE A 105 -7.02 6.03 -2.56
CA ILE A 105 -6.26 6.97 -1.72
C ILE A 105 -4.82 6.45 -1.53
N ILE A 106 -4.65 5.17 -1.18
CA ILE A 106 -3.33 4.53 -1.04
C ILE A 106 -2.52 4.64 -2.34
N LEU A 107 -3.15 4.40 -3.50
CA LEU A 107 -2.52 4.59 -4.81
C LEU A 107 -2.04 6.03 -5.03
N GLY A 108 -2.85 7.01 -4.63
CA GLY A 108 -2.47 8.43 -4.66
C GLY A 108 -1.25 8.76 -3.81
N VAL A 109 -1.16 8.19 -2.60
CA VAL A 109 0.01 8.32 -1.72
C VAL A 109 1.25 7.70 -2.40
N GLY A 110 1.12 6.49 -2.95
CA GLY A 110 2.22 5.80 -3.65
C GLY A 110 2.72 6.58 -4.87
N ALA A 111 1.81 7.13 -5.66
CA ALA A 111 2.15 7.97 -6.80
C ALA A 111 2.84 9.27 -6.38
N ARG A 112 2.52 9.82 -5.20
CA ARG A 112 3.22 10.99 -4.67
C ARG A 112 4.63 10.65 -4.20
N GLU A 113 4.80 9.56 -3.44
CA GLU A 113 6.11 9.08 -2.97
C GLU A 113 7.07 8.77 -4.13
N TYR A 114 6.54 8.32 -5.25
CA TYR A 114 7.30 7.98 -6.46
C TYR A 114 6.93 8.89 -7.64
N GLN A 115 6.76 10.20 -7.39
CA GLN A 115 6.33 11.18 -8.41
C GLN A 115 7.26 11.28 -9.63
N ASP A 116 8.53 10.90 -9.50
CA ASP A 116 9.49 10.88 -10.61
C ASP A 116 9.26 9.70 -11.56
N ILE A 117 8.49 8.69 -11.12
CA ILE A 117 8.12 7.50 -11.90
C ILE A 117 6.64 7.57 -12.31
N PHE A 118 5.75 7.99 -11.39
CA PHE A 118 4.32 8.07 -11.62
C PHE A 118 3.86 9.52 -11.89
N ASP A 119 3.71 9.87 -13.16
CA ASP A 119 3.15 11.17 -13.53
C ASP A 119 1.68 11.29 -13.08
N LYS A 120 1.41 12.32 -12.27
CA LYS A 120 0.09 12.56 -11.70
C LYS A 120 -1.00 12.74 -12.75
N LYS A 121 -0.72 13.45 -13.85
CA LYS A 121 -1.74 13.77 -14.86
C LYS A 121 -2.11 12.50 -15.63
N LEU A 122 -1.12 11.71 -16.00
CA LEU A 122 -1.30 10.43 -16.69
C LEU A 122 -2.07 9.42 -15.81
N MET A 123 -1.75 9.33 -14.52
CA MET A 123 -2.49 8.49 -13.58
C MET A 123 -3.97 8.91 -13.47
N ILE A 124 -4.25 10.22 -13.37
CA ILE A 124 -5.64 10.72 -13.35
C ILE A 124 -6.36 10.42 -14.66
N GLN A 125 -5.69 10.56 -15.79
CA GLN A 125 -6.25 10.22 -17.10
C GLN A 125 -6.67 8.75 -17.15
N PHE A 126 -5.77 7.82 -16.78
CA PHE A 126 -6.09 6.39 -16.78
C PHE A 126 -7.23 6.03 -15.82
N LEU A 127 -7.27 6.63 -14.63
CA LEU A 127 -8.39 6.42 -13.70
C LEU A 127 -9.72 6.92 -14.29
N SER A 128 -9.69 8.05 -15.01
CA SER A 128 -10.88 8.61 -15.66
C SER A 128 -11.36 7.74 -16.82
N GLU A 129 -10.44 7.16 -17.60
CA GLU A 129 -10.77 6.22 -18.67
C GLU A 129 -11.33 4.89 -18.13
N PHE A 130 -10.81 4.40 -17.00
CA PHE A 130 -11.21 3.12 -16.42
C PHE A 130 -12.54 3.19 -15.65
N PHE A 131 -12.75 4.23 -14.82
CA PHE A 131 -13.94 4.36 -13.97
C PHE A 131 -14.99 5.34 -14.53
N GLY A 132 -14.59 6.27 -15.40
CA GLY A 132 -15.40 7.39 -15.87
C GLY A 132 -15.01 8.73 -15.19
N GLU A 133 -15.12 9.83 -15.93
CA GLU A 133 -14.64 11.17 -15.51
C GLU A 133 -15.32 11.72 -14.24
N SER A 134 -16.54 11.29 -13.94
CA SER A 134 -17.31 11.74 -12.77
C SER A 134 -17.14 10.84 -11.55
N ASP A 135 -16.28 9.82 -11.62
CA ASP A 135 -16.10 8.86 -10.54
C ASP A 135 -15.29 9.45 -9.37
N LYS A 136 -15.72 9.16 -8.14
CA LYS A 136 -15.07 9.62 -6.91
C LYS A 136 -13.65 9.07 -6.74
N ASN A 137 -13.27 8.00 -7.44
CA ASN A 137 -11.90 7.49 -7.47
C ASN A 137 -10.89 8.55 -7.89
N ILE A 138 -11.26 9.47 -8.79
CA ILE A 138 -10.37 10.56 -9.22
C ILE A 138 -10.05 11.50 -8.04
N GLU A 139 -11.07 11.86 -7.25
CA GLU A 139 -10.89 12.70 -6.07
C GLU A 139 -10.20 11.96 -4.92
N ALA A 140 -10.45 10.66 -4.77
CA ALA A 140 -9.75 9.80 -3.81
C ALA A 140 -8.25 9.71 -4.11
N PHE A 141 -7.88 9.53 -5.37
CA PHE A 141 -6.48 9.53 -5.80
C PHE A 141 -5.83 10.90 -5.52
N LYS A 142 -6.52 11.99 -5.90
CA LYS A 142 -6.03 13.36 -5.65
C LYS A 142 -5.88 13.65 -4.16
N LEU A 143 -6.78 13.14 -3.31
CA LEU A 143 -6.69 13.23 -1.86
C LEU A 143 -5.41 12.55 -1.38
N GLY A 144 -5.21 11.28 -1.73
CA GLY A 144 -4.01 10.52 -1.38
C GLY A 144 -2.72 11.23 -1.79
N TYR A 145 -2.69 11.76 -3.02
CA TYR A 145 -1.53 12.49 -3.55
C TYR A 145 -1.14 13.73 -2.73
N ARG A 146 -2.07 14.33 -1.97
CA ARG A 146 -1.81 15.51 -1.13
C ARG A 146 -1.48 15.17 0.33
N LEU A 147 -1.62 13.91 0.75
CA LEU A 147 -1.40 13.52 2.14
C LEU A 147 0.08 13.54 2.55
N VAL A 148 0.98 13.41 1.59
CA VAL A 148 2.42 13.28 1.84
C VAL A 148 3.23 14.25 1.01
N ASN A 149 4.36 14.67 1.57
CA ASN A 149 5.39 15.40 0.86
C ASN A 149 6.70 14.59 0.99
N PRO A 150 7.16 13.94 -0.09
CA PRO A 150 8.37 13.14 -0.09
C PRO A 150 9.63 13.97 0.15
#